data_AF-A0A9X7N636-F1
#
_entry.id   AF-A0A9X7N636-F1
#
_cell.length_a   1.000
_cell.length_b   1.000
_cell.length_c   1.000
_cell.angle_alpha   90.00
_cell.angle_beta   90.00
_cell.angle_gamma   90.00
#
_symmetry.space_group_name_H-M   'P 1'
#
loop_
_entity.id
_entity.type
_entity.pdbx_description
1 polymer ?
#
loop_
_entity_poly.entity_id
_entity_poly.type
_entity_poly.pdbx_seq_one_letter_code
_entity_poly.pdbx_strand_id
1 'polypeptide(L)'
;MRLTRRSHAAQRGFYLIEVMVAVMLTSVALLGLLALQSRSIAYSHDSQQRQNALLLAADLARSIQANREALVSKGKLSTDAAYLVPAGSSFPSLGSGQSCATSGLGKADRARRELACWVEQLRLKLNTDDALLSDATFICPSRDGKACDAGSRQPLLLIQLAWHSRNCQAGSPTTADDDDAACLSGSDAGGVERYRLSFQP
;
A
#
# COMPACT_ATOMS: atom_id res chain seq x y z
N MET A 1 34.53 57.70 -51.31
CA MET A 1 33.97 56.90 -50.20
C MET A 1 32.46 57.12 -50.13
N ARG A 2 31.65 56.11 -50.45
CA ARG A 2 30.18 56.16 -50.29
C ARG A 2 29.81 55.68 -48.89
N LEU A 3 29.25 56.57 -48.07
CA LEU A 3 28.68 56.21 -46.77
C LEU A 3 27.28 55.62 -46.98
N THR A 4 27.14 54.31 -46.80
CA THR A 4 25.83 53.64 -46.78
C THR A 4 25.11 54.02 -45.49
N ARG A 5 24.07 54.84 -45.61
CA ARG A 5 23.18 55.23 -44.51
C ARG A 5 22.33 54.00 -44.12
N ARG A 6 22.65 53.36 -42.99
CA ARG A 6 21.78 52.33 -42.41
C ARG A 6 20.48 52.99 -41.96
N SER A 7 19.37 52.60 -42.57
CA SER A 7 18.04 52.93 -42.10
C SER A 7 17.81 52.24 -40.75
N HIS A 8 17.77 53.01 -39.67
CA HIS A 8 17.23 52.52 -38.41
C HIS A 8 15.74 52.27 -38.62
N ALA A 9 15.35 51.00 -38.74
CA ALA A 9 13.96 50.61 -38.64
C ALA A 9 13.47 51.07 -37.26
N ALA A 10 12.48 51.96 -37.25
CA ALA A 10 11.89 52.48 -36.03
C ALA A 10 11.29 51.31 -35.24
N GLN A 11 11.84 51.05 -34.04
CA GLN A 11 11.22 50.16 -33.06
C GLN A 11 9.85 50.75 -32.70
N ARG A 12 8.80 50.21 -33.30
CA ARG A 12 7.42 50.54 -32.94
C ARG A 12 7.11 49.88 -31.60
N GLY A 13 6.96 50.71 -30.58
CA GLY A 13 6.62 50.32 -29.21
C GLY A 13 5.23 49.71 -29.09
N PHE A 14 5.07 48.46 -29.52
CA PHE A 14 3.91 47.61 -29.24
C PHE A 14 4.25 46.45 -28.30
N TYR A 15 5.38 46.54 -27.59
CA TYR A 15 5.89 45.47 -26.73
C TYR A 15 5.07 45.26 -25.45
N LEU A 16 4.38 46.28 -24.93
CA LEU A 16 3.70 46.15 -23.64
C LEU A 16 2.44 45.26 -23.74
N ILE A 17 1.64 45.43 -24.81
CA ILE A 17 0.47 44.58 -25.03
C ILE A 17 0.86 43.16 -25.47
N GLU A 18 1.95 43.01 -26.23
CA GLU A 18 2.49 41.71 -26.63
C GLU A 18 2.94 40.89 -25.40
N VAL A 19 3.67 41.52 -24.47
CA VAL A 19 4.07 40.87 -23.22
C VAL A 19 2.86 40.59 -22.33
N MET A 20 1.86 41.47 -22.23
CA MET A 20 0.65 41.20 -21.45
C MET A 20 -0.15 40.01 -22.01
N VAL A 21 -0.29 39.90 -23.33
CA VAL A 21 -0.95 38.76 -23.97
C VAL A 21 -0.12 37.49 -23.78
N ALA A 22 1.21 37.55 -23.92
CA ALA A 22 2.09 36.42 -23.65
C ALA A 22 2.01 35.94 -22.19
N VAL A 23 1.96 36.86 -21.22
CA VAL A 23 1.78 36.53 -19.79
C VAL A 23 0.39 35.96 -19.53
N MET A 24 -0.66 36.49 -20.18
CA MET A 24 -2.02 35.94 -20.08
C MET A 24 -2.08 34.50 -20.61
N LEU A 25 -1.54 34.26 -21.81
CA LEU A 25 -1.53 32.93 -22.42
C LEU A 25 -0.69 31.93 -21.62
N THR A 26 0.48 32.34 -21.13
CA THR A 26 1.33 31.47 -20.30
C THR A 26 0.67 31.17 -18.95
N SER A 27 -0.02 32.14 -18.34
CA SER A 27 -0.77 31.91 -17.10
C SER A 27 -1.88 30.87 -17.29
N VAL A 28 -2.67 30.98 -18.38
CA VAL A 28 -3.71 29.99 -18.71
C VAL A 28 -3.10 28.61 -18.99
N ALA A 29 -1.99 28.55 -19.72
CA ALA A 29 -1.29 27.29 -20.01
C ALA A 29 -0.77 26.60 -18.73
N LEU A 30 -0.18 27.37 -17.79
CA LEU A 30 0.32 26.84 -16.52
C LEU A 30 -0.81 26.32 -15.62
N LEU A 31 -1.95 27.03 -15.55
CA LEU A 31 -3.12 26.55 -14.81
C LEU A 31 -3.66 25.24 -15.39
N GLY A 32 -3.69 25.12 -16.73
CA GLY A 32 -4.05 23.88 -17.41
C GLY A 32 -3.11 22.72 -17.08
N LEU A 33 -1.79 22.96 -17.07
CA LEU A 33 -0.79 21.95 -16.71
C LEU A 33 -0.93 21.50 -15.25
N LEU A 34 -1.13 22.43 -14.31
CA LEU A 34 -1.32 22.11 -12.90
C LEU A 34 -2.59 21.29 -12.65
N ALA A 35 -3.68 21.58 -13.38
CA ALA A 35 -4.91 20.79 -13.30
C ALA A 35 -4.75 19.35 -13.81
N LEU A 36 -3.89 19.12 -14.79
CA LEU A 36 -3.55 17.77 -15.25
C LEU A 36 -2.61 17.06 -14.28
N GLN A 37 -1.60 17.77 -13.75
CA GLN A 37 -0.65 17.25 -12.78
C GLN A 37 -1.34 16.75 -11.51
N SER A 38 -2.34 17.47 -11.01
CA SER A 38 -3.08 17.09 -9.79
C SER A 38 -3.80 15.75 -9.93
N ARG A 39 -4.43 15.50 -11.09
CA ARG A 39 -5.07 14.22 -11.40
C ARG A 39 -4.05 13.08 -11.48
N SER A 40 -2.90 13.32 -12.11
CA SER A 40 -1.82 12.34 -12.21
C SER A 40 -1.28 11.92 -10.83
N ILE A 41 -1.14 12.88 -9.90
CA ILE A 41 -0.70 12.61 -8.52
C ILE A 41 -1.68 11.69 -7.80
N ALA A 42 -2.99 11.90 -7.95
CA ALA A 42 -4.01 11.08 -7.31
C ALA A 42 -3.93 9.61 -7.75
N TYR A 43 -3.80 9.36 -9.06
CA TYR A 43 -3.64 8.00 -9.60
C TYR A 43 -2.32 7.35 -9.18
N SER A 44 -1.24 8.14 -9.10
CA SER A 44 0.07 7.64 -8.69
C SER A 44 0.07 7.18 -7.23
N HIS A 45 -0.66 7.87 -6.35
CA HIS A 45 -0.74 7.54 -4.93
C HIS A 45 -1.41 6.18 -4.68
N ASP A 46 -2.48 5.86 -5.40
CA ASP A 46 -3.17 4.57 -5.25
C ASP A 46 -2.28 3.39 -5.69
N SER A 47 -1.64 3.52 -6.86
CA SER A 47 -0.68 2.52 -7.34
C SER A 47 0.46 2.28 -6.33
N GLN A 48 0.94 3.35 -5.67
CA GLN A 48 1.93 3.23 -4.60
C GLN A 48 1.41 2.47 -3.38
N GLN A 49 0.16 2.66 -2.96
CA GLN A 49 -0.43 1.91 -1.84
C GLN A 49 -0.50 0.41 -2.14
N ARG A 50 -0.97 0.03 -3.34
CA ARG A 50 -0.98 -1.37 -3.79
C ARG A 50 0.43 -1.95 -3.80
N GLN A 51 1.38 -1.24 -4.39
CA GLN A 51 2.79 -1.68 -4.41
C GLN A 51 3.36 -1.85 -3.00
N ASN A 52 3.04 -0.96 -2.06
CA ASN A 52 3.46 -1.09 -0.67
C ASN A 52 2.84 -2.32 -0.01
N ALA A 53 1.55 -2.60 -0.24
CA ALA A 53 0.89 -3.80 0.29
C ALA A 53 1.54 -5.08 -0.26
N LEU A 54 1.84 -5.15 -1.56
CA LEU A 54 2.56 -6.27 -2.19
C LEU A 54 3.91 -6.51 -1.50
N LEU A 55 4.71 -5.46 -1.34
CA LEU A 55 6.04 -5.55 -0.74
C LEU A 55 5.96 -5.96 0.74
N LEU A 56 5.00 -5.42 1.49
CA LEU A 56 4.80 -5.75 2.91
C LEU A 56 4.32 -7.19 3.10
N ALA A 57 3.42 -7.69 2.25
CA ALA A 57 2.99 -9.09 2.29
C ALA A 57 4.14 -10.04 1.96
N ALA A 58 4.91 -9.73 0.90
CA ALA A 58 6.05 -10.54 0.50
C ALA A 58 7.18 -10.51 1.54
N ASP A 59 7.40 -9.38 2.21
CA ASP A 59 8.39 -9.28 3.28
C ASP A 59 8.01 -10.11 4.50
N LEU A 60 6.74 -10.04 4.93
CA LEU A 60 6.23 -10.89 5.98
C LEU A 60 6.31 -12.38 5.62
N ALA A 61 5.92 -12.76 4.41
CA ALA A 61 6.00 -14.14 3.96
C ALA A 61 7.45 -14.67 3.99
N ARG A 62 8.42 -13.85 3.57
CA ARG A 62 9.86 -14.17 3.69
C ARG A 62 10.30 -14.30 5.15
N SER A 63 9.82 -13.43 6.04
CA SER A 63 10.13 -13.51 7.49
C SER A 63 9.58 -14.79 8.12
N ILE A 64 8.35 -15.15 7.78
CA ILE A 64 7.68 -16.38 8.21
C ILE A 64 8.45 -17.61 7.71
N GLN A 65 8.86 -17.63 6.43
CA GLN A 65 9.69 -18.72 5.87
C GLN A 65 11.03 -18.84 6.58
N ALA A 66 11.70 -17.72 6.86
CA ALA A 66 12.97 -17.71 7.60
C ALA A 66 12.84 -18.25 9.03
N ASN A 67 11.67 -18.08 9.65
CA ASN A 67 11.36 -18.51 11.01
C ASN A 67 10.32 -19.66 11.04
N ARG A 68 10.34 -20.56 10.04
CA ARG A 68 9.35 -21.63 9.86
C ARG A 68 9.13 -22.50 11.10
N GLU A 69 10.18 -22.74 11.86
CA GLU A 69 10.17 -23.45 13.15
C GLU A 69 9.26 -22.85 14.23
N ALA A 70 8.89 -21.58 14.12
CA ALA A 70 7.90 -20.96 15.00
C ALA A 70 6.45 -21.31 14.59
N LEU A 71 6.26 -21.89 13.40
CA LEU A 71 4.96 -22.28 12.85
C LEU A 71 4.77 -23.79 12.76
N VAL A 72 5.79 -24.52 12.32
CA VAL A 72 5.66 -25.92 11.94
C VAL A 72 6.40 -26.81 12.93
N SER A 73 5.67 -27.76 13.51
CA SER A 73 6.23 -28.84 14.34
C SER A 73 5.93 -30.18 13.69
N LYS A 74 6.96 -31.00 13.45
CA LYS A 74 6.86 -32.31 12.80
C LYS A 74 6.12 -32.27 11.45
N GLY A 75 6.36 -31.23 10.66
CA GLY A 75 5.76 -31.06 9.32
C GLY A 75 4.29 -30.63 9.31
N LYS A 76 3.70 -30.32 10.47
CA LYS A 76 2.33 -29.82 10.60
C LYS A 76 2.33 -28.44 11.24
N LEU A 77 1.35 -27.62 10.87
CA LEU A 77 1.14 -26.33 11.52
C LEU A 77 0.79 -26.53 13.00
N SER A 78 1.45 -25.78 13.87
CA SER A 78 1.15 -25.74 15.31
C SER A 78 -0.16 -24.97 15.55
N THR A 79 -0.96 -25.41 16.51
CA THR A 79 -2.24 -24.76 16.88
C THR A 79 -2.04 -23.37 17.48
N ASP A 80 -0.89 -23.12 18.11
CA ASP A 80 -0.52 -21.84 18.74
C ASP A 80 0.63 -21.14 18.00
N ALA A 81 0.66 -21.22 16.67
CA ALA A 81 1.75 -20.66 15.89
C ALA A 81 1.81 -19.13 16.02
N ALA A 82 2.98 -18.61 16.40
CA ALA A 82 3.17 -17.21 16.83
C ALA A 82 2.97 -16.15 15.73
N TYR A 83 2.77 -16.57 14.47
CA TYR A 83 2.48 -15.69 13.33
C TYR A 83 1.00 -15.63 12.95
N LEU A 84 0.15 -16.46 13.55
CA LEU A 84 -1.27 -16.49 13.23
C LEU A 84 -2.00 -15.35 13.95
N VAL A 85 -2.75 -14.58 13.17
CA VAL A 85 -3.62 -13.52 13.65
C VAL A 85 -4.95 -13.69 12.92
N PRO A 86 -5.91 -14.44 13.48
CA PRO A 86 -7.20 -14.65 12.82
C PRO A 86 -8.00 -13.35 12.78
N ALA A 87 -8.94 -13.26 11.83
CA ALA A 87 -9.83 -12.11 11.70
C ALA A 87 -10.56 -11.84 13.03
N GLY A 88 -10.68 -10.56 13.40
CA GLY A 88 -11.20 -10.10 14.68
C GLY A 88 -10.19 -10.11 15.84
N SER A 89 -8.95 -10.55 15.61
CA SER A 89 -7.88 -10.51 16.61
C SER A 89 -6.99 -9.27 16.44
N SER A 90 -6.47 -8.76 17.54
CA SER A 90 -5.49 -7.67 17.51
C SER A 90 -4.09 -8.18 17.18
N PHE A 91 -3.38 -7.48 16.30
CA PHE A 91 -1.96 -7.70 16.10
C PHE A 91 -1.15 -7.31 17.35
N PRO A 92 0.01 -7.98 17.59
CA PRO A 92 0.90 -7.58 18.68
C PRO A 92 1.42 -6.16 18.44
N SER A 93 1.56 -5.38 19.51
CA SER A 93 2.15 -4.05 19.47
C SER A 93 3.59 -4.05 20.00
N LEU A 94 4.42 -3.15 19.49
CA LEU A 94 5.81 -2.99 19.97
C LEU A 94 5.87 -2.45 21.40
N GLY A 95 4.81 -1.80 21.88
CA GLY A 95 4.84 -1.02 23.11
C GLY A 95 5.72 0.24 22.98
N SER A 96 5.65 1.13 23.97
CA SER A 96 6.46 2.35 23.96
C SER A 96 7.94 2.05 24.20
N GLY A 97 8.81 2.45 23.26
CA GLY A 97 10.26 2.44 23.44
C GLY A 97 10.97 1.12 23.14
N GLN A 98 10.28 0.13 22.56
CA GLN A 98 10.94 -1.11 22.11
C GLN A 98 11.40 -1.01 20.65
N SER A 99 12.51 -1.66 20.31
CA SER A 99 13.06 -1.69 18.96
C SER A 99 12.61 -2.93 18.19
N CYS A 100 12.85 -2.93 16.87
CA CYS A 100 12.64 -4.09 16.00
C CYS A 100 13.74 -5.15 16.04
N ALA A 101 14.60 -5.11 17.05
CA ALA A 101 15.66 -6.10 17.21
C ALA A 101 15.07 -7.44 17.65
N THR A 102 15.47 -8.51 16.96
CA THR A 102 15.06 -9.90 17.26
C THR A 102 16.21 -10.77 17.77
N SER A 103 17.42 -10.21 17.84
CA SER A 103 18.62 -10.89 18.31
C SER A 103 18.47 -11.33 19.78
N GLY A 104 18.73 -12.60 20.06
CA GLY A 104 18.66 -13.15 21.42
C GLY A 104 17.25 -13.50 21.92
N LEU A 105 16.21 -13.29 21.12
CA LEU A 105 14.85 -13.71 21.47
C LEU A 105 14.61 -15.20 21.16
N GLY A 106 13.76 -15.84 21.96
CA GLY A 106 13.23 -17.17 21.65
C GLY A 106 12.35 -17.15 20.40
N LYS A 107 12.14 -18.32 19.79
CA LYS A 107 11.42 -18.46 18.50
C LYS A 107 10.04 -17.77 18.48
N ALA A 108 9.24 -17.96 19.53
CA ALA A 108 7.92 -17.37 19.65
C ALA A 108 7.97 -15.85 19.88
N ASP A 109 8.88 -15.38 20.73
CA ASP A 109 9.02 -13.95 21.04
C ASP A 109 9.57 -13.17 19.85
N ARG A 110 10.47 -13.79 19.08
CA ARG A 110 10.96 -13.26 17.81
C ARG A 110 9.81 -13.05 16.82
N ALA A 111 8.96 -14.05 16.63
CA ALA A 111 7.81 -13.94 15.74
C ALA A 111 6.85 -12.82 16.14
N ARG A 112 6.52 -12.72 17.44
CA ARG A 112 5.67 -11.62 17.95
C ARG A 112 6.32 -10.26 17.75
N ARG A 113 7.65 -10.15 17.94
CA ARG A 113 8.41 -8.91 17.70
C ARG A 113 8.41 -8.52 16.23
N GLU A 114 8.64 -9.47 15.33
CA GLU A 114 8.62 -9.25 13.88
C GLU A 114 7.24 -8.78 13.41
N LEU A 115 6.17 -9.44 13.87
CA LEU A 115 4.80 -9.00 13.57
C LEU A 115 4.50 -7.60 14.09
N ALA A 116 4.91 -7.28 15.32
CA ALA A 116 4.69 -5.96 15.89
C ALA A 116 5.37 -4.86 15.06
N CYS A 117 6.61 -5.11 14.61
CA CYS A 117 7.34 -4.21 13.73
C CYS A 117 6.72 -4.06 12.35
N TRP A 118 6.28 -5.18 11.80
CA TRP A 118 5.63 -5.21 10.51
C TRP A 118 4.33 -4.39 10.52
N VAL A 119 3.53 -4.47 11.60
CA VAL A 119 2.31 -3.66 11.72
C VAL A 119 2.60 -2.17 11.82
N GLU A 120 3.67 -1.76 12.51
CA GLU A 120 4.07 -0.34 12.51
C GLU A 120 4.43 0.14 11.09
N GLN A 121 5.14 -0.66 10.30
CA GLN A 121 5.42 -0.32 8.90
C GLN A 121 4.15 -0.27 8.05
N LEU A 122 3.20 -1.17 8.32
CA LEU A 122 1.91 -1.22 7.65
C LEU A 122 1.12 0.07 7.92
N ARG A 123 1.01 0.49 9.18
CA ARG A 123 0.35 1.76 9.58
C ARG A 123 1.00 3.00 8.96
N LEU A 124 2.32 2.97 8.74
CA LEU A 124 3.04 4.09 8.11
C LEU A 124 2.88 4.16 6.59
N LYS A 125 2.73 3.01 5.92
CA LYS A 125 2.72 2.92 4.45
C LYS A 125 1.32 2.82 3.85
N LEU A 126 0.37 2.26 4.61
CA LEU A 126 -1.00 2.06 4.18
C LEU A 126 -1.94 2.92 5.01
N ASN A 127 -2.99 3.41 4.37
CA ASN A 127 -4.05 4.15 5.05
C ASN A 127 -4.96 3.17 5.79
N THR A 128 -4.57 2.76 6.99
CA THR A 128 -5.34 1.84 7.83
C THR A 128 -5.54 2.40 9.23
N ASP A 129 -6.61 1.97 9.88
CA ASP A 129 -6.87 2.21 11.30
C ASP A 129 -6.92 0.87 12.06
N ASP A 130 -7.03 0.93 13.39
CA ASP A 130 -6.99 -0.26 14.24
C ASP A 130 -8.22 -1.17 14.03
N ALA A 131 -9.38 -0.61 13.68
CA ALA A 131 -10.59 -1.39 13.41
C ALA A 131 -10.46 -2.14 12.08
N LEU A 132 -9.94 -1.49 11.04
CA LEU A 132 -9.67 -2.14 9.77
C LEU A 132 -8.58 -3.22 9.88
N LEU A 133 -7.57 -2.97 10.70
CA LEU A 133 -6.52 -3.94 11.02
C LEU A 133 -7.09 -5.19 11.70
N SER A 134 -7.98 -5.04 12.68
CA SER A 134 -8.58 -6.20 13.35
C SER A 134 -9.57 -6.96 12.46
N ASP A 135 -10.37 -6.25 11.68
CA ASP A 135 -11.53 -6.85 10.99
C ASP A 135 -11.15 -7.46 9.64
N ALA A 136 -10.27 -6.78 8.89
CA ALA A 136 -10.02 -7.09 7.48
C ALA A 136 -8.57 -7.47 7.17
N THR A 137 -7.65 -7.35 8.13
CA THR A 137 -6.26 -7.80 8.00
C THR A 137 -6.04 -9.03 8.87
N PHE A 138 -5.54 -10.12 8.30
CA PHE A 138 -5.36 -11.37 9.03
C PHE A 138 -4.28 -12.26 8.42
N ILE A 139 -3.78 -13.17 9.24
CA ILE A 139 -2.84 -14.22 8.87
C ILE A 139 -3.42 -15.53 9.40
N CYS A 140 -3.85 -16.41 8.51
CA CYS A 140 -4.54 -17.63 8.88
C CYS A 140 -4.05 -18.84 8.08
N PRO A 141 -4.17 -20.06 8.64
CA PRO A 141 -4.05 -21.26 7.83
C PRO A 141 -5.11 -21.32 6.74
N SER A 142 -4.77 -21.96 5.63
CA SER A 142 -5.66 -22.20 4.50
C SER A 142 -5.49 -23.62 3.97
N ARG A 143 -6.45 -24.08 3.15
CA ARG A 143 -6.36 -25.36 2.41
C ARG A 143 -6.33 -25.16 0.91
N ASP A 144 -6.95 -24.09 0.43
CA ASP A 144 -7.11 -23.75 -0.97
C ASP A 144 -6.36 -22.46 -1.35
N GLY A 145 -5.78 -21.76 -0.36
CA GLY A 145 -5.11 -20.48 -0.54
C GLY A 145 -6.08 -19.30 -0.67
N LYS A 146 -7.38 -19.51 -0.49
CA LYS A 146 -8.43 -18.50 -0.73
C LYS A 146 -9.19 -18.13 0.54
N ALA A 147 -9.41 -19.10 1.42
CA ALA A 147 -10.12 -18.91 2.67
C ALA A 147 -9.33 -19.38 3.89
N CYS A 148 -9.63 -18.80 5.04
CA CYS A 148 -9.11 -19.27 6.32
C CYS A 148 -9.76 -20.62 6.69
N ASP A 149 -8.95 -21.61 7.06
CA ASP A 149 -9.38 -22.86 7.67
C ASP A 149 -8.53 -23.13 8.91
N ALA A 150 -9.04 -22.73 10.08
CA ALA A 150 -8.39 -22.93 11.38
C ALA A 150 -8.14 -24.41 11.72
N GLY A 151 -8.85 -25.35 11.10
CA GLY A 151 -8.65 -26.79 11.26
C GLY A 151 -7.58 -27.37 10.33
N SER A 152 -7.06 -26.57 9.39
CA SER A 152 -6.04 -27.03 8.44
C SER A 152 -4.74 -27.37 9.15
N ARG A 153 -4.28 -28.60 8.93
CA ARG A 153 -2.94 -29.06 9.34
C ARG A 153 -1.90 -28.87 8.24
N GLN A 154 -2.33 -28.44 7.07
CA GLN A 154 -1.43 -28.12 5.97
C GLN A 154 -0.67 -26.84 6.31
N PRO A 155 0.63 -26.75 6.01
CA PRO A 155 1.39 -25.53 6.21
C PRO A 155 1.09 -24.54 5.07
N LEU A 156 -0.17 -24.35 4.66
CA LEU A 156 -0.52 -23.30 3.70
C LEU A 156 -1.07 -22.13 4.51
N LEU A 157 -0.49 -20.95 4.34
CA LEU A 157 -0.92 -19.72 5.00
C LEU A 157 -1.52 -18.76 3.98
N LEU A 158 -2.51 -18.00 4.43
CA LEU A 158 -3.11 -16.89 3.73
C LEU A 158 -2.87 -15.62 4.55
N ILE A 159 -2.26 -14.62 3.91
CA ILE A 159 -2.16 -13.26 4.42
C ILE A 159 -3.18 -12.42 3.65
N GLN A 160 -4.03 -11.69 4.37
CA GLN A 160 -4.85 -10.63 3.80
C GLN A 160 -4.46 -9.29 4.43
N LEU A 161 -4.20 -8.30 3.60
CA LEU A 161 -4.02 -6.90 3.98
C LEU A 161 -5.22 -6.10 3.52
N ALA A 162 -5.64 -5.12 4.32
CA ALA A 162 -6.69 -4.19 3.95
C ALA A 162 -6.28 -2.75 4.26
N TRP A 163 -6.69 -1.82 3.40
CA TRP A 163 -6.49 -0.38 3.59
C TRP A 163 -7.62 0.42 2.95
N HIS A 164 -7.80 1.65 3.40
CA HIS A 164 -8.74 2.59 2.80
C HIS A 164 -8.19 3.13 1.49
N SER A 165 -8.92 2.89 0.39
CA SER A 165 -8.60 3.37 -0.95
C SER A 165 -9.75 4.18 -1.55
N ARG A 166 -9.41 5.20 -2.34
CA ARG A 166 -10.38 5.98 -3.12
C ARG A 166 -10.82 5.27 -4.40
N ASN A 167 -10.14 4.20 -4.81
CA ASN A 167 -10.49 3.44 -6.01
C ASN A 167 -11.72 2.55 -5.82
N CYS A 168 -12.04 2.21 -4.58
CA CYS A 168 -13.21 1.41 -4.25
C CYS A 168 -14.43 2.33 -4.11
N GLN A 169 -15.20 2.45 -5.19
CA GLN A 169 -16.38 3.30 -5.31
C GLN A 169 -17.66 2.48 -5.22
N ALA A 170 -18.81 3.15 -5.11
CA ALA A 170 -20.10 2.48 -5.17
C ALA A 170 -20.23 1.66 -6.48
N GLY A 171 -20.50 0.36 -6.35
CA GLY A 171 -20.57 -0.56 -7.49
C GLY A 171 -19.23 -1.18 -7.94
N SER A 172 -18.10 -0.87 -7.29
CA SER A 172 -16.85 -1.61 -7.49
C SER A 172 -17.05 -3.10 -7.16
N PRO A 173 -16.45 -4.02 -7.95
CA PRO A 173 -16.58 -5.46 -7.70
C PRO A 173 -15.94 -5.83 -6.35
N THR A 174 -16.73 -6.46 -5.47
CA THR A 174 -16.30 -6.78 -4.10
C THR A 174 -15.88 -8.24 -3.88
N THR A 175 -16.16 -9.11 -4.85
CA THR A 175 -16.09 -10.57 -4.66
C THR A 175 -15.50 -11.30 -5.86
N ALA A 176 -14.49 -10.72 -6.53
CA ALA A 176 -13.66 -11.56 -7.39
C ALA A 176 -12.84 -12.49 -6.46
N ASP A 177 -13.43 -13.64 -6.12
CA ASP A 177 -12.86 -14.64 -5.21
C ASP A 177 -11.54 -15.23 -5.72
N ASP A 178 -11.27 -15.07 -7.01
CA ASP A 178 -10.03 -15.51 -7.68
C ASP A 178 -8.97 -14.40 -7.79
N ASP A 179 -9.32 -13.14 -7.51
CA ASP A 179 -8.37 -12.02 -7.60
C ASP A 179 -7.69 -11.77 -6.25
N ASP A 180 -6.36 -11.71 -6.28
CA ASP A 180 -5.52 -11.39 -5.12
C ASP A 180 -5.85 -9.98 -4.58
N ALA A 181 -6.15 -9.02 -5.47
CA ALA A 181 -6.55 -7.67 -5.11
C ALA A 181 -8.02 -7.40 -5.49
N ALA A 182 -8.82 -6.93 -4.54
CA ALA A 182 -10.22 -6.58 -4.77
C ALA A 182 -10.70 -5.52 -3.77
N CYS A 183 -11.82 -4.87 -4.05
CA CYS A 183 -12.50 -4.05 -3.06
C CYS A 183 -13.23 -4.95 -2.06
N LEU A 184 -13.20 -4.64 -0.77
CA LEU A 184 -14.07 -5.26 0.24
C LEU A 184 -15.37 -4.48 0.37
N SER A 185 -15.29 -3.16 0.28
CA SER A 185 -16.42 -2.24 0.31
C SER A 185 -16.13 -1.05 -0.59
N GLY A 186 -17.18 -0.39 -1.08
CA GLY A 186 -17.07 0.81 -1.90
C GLY A 186 -18.18 1.80 -1.56
N SER A 187 -17.82 3.09 -1.52
CA SER A 187 -18.77 4.20 -1.35
C SER A 187 -18.31 5.39 -2.19
N ASP A 188 -19.14 6.42 -2.32
CA ASP A 188 -18.80 7.63 -3.09
C ASP A 188 -17.57 8.39 -2.51
N ALA A 189 -17.25 8.16 -1.23
CA ALA A 189 -16.08 8.74 -0.56
C ALA A 189 -14.81 7.87 -0.69
N GLY A 190 -14.89 6.71 -1.33
CA GLY A 190 -13.89 5.64 -1.27
C GLY A 190 -14.36 4.47 -0.40
N GLY A 191 -13.53 3.45 -0.29
CA GLY A 191 -13.86 2.20 0.38
C GLY A 191 -12.63 1.46 0.86
N VAL A 192 -12.79 0.18 1.12
CA VAL A 192 -11.70 -0.68 1.58
C VAL A 192 -11.21 -1.53 0.42
N GLU A 193 -9.90 -1.48 0.16
CA GLU A 193 -9.24 -2.39 -0.76
C GLU A 193 -8.51 -3.48 0.03
N ARG A 194 -8.48 -4.69 -0.51
CA ARG A 194 -7.69 -5.82 0.03
C ARG A 194 -6.64 -6.30 -0.94
N TYR A 195 -5.59 -6.89 -0.39
CA TYR A 195 -4.64 -7.74 -1.10
C TYR A 195 -4.45 -9.07 -0.36
N ARG A 196 -4.43 -10.19 -1.08
CA ARG A 196 -4.21 -11.54 -0.57
C ARG A 196 -2.92 -12.13 -1.11
N LEU A 197 -2.23 -12.89 -0.27
CA LEU A 197 -1.08 -13.69 -0.65
C LEU A 197 -1.18 -15.04 0.07
N SER A 198 -1.22 -16.14 -0.70
CA SER A 198 -1.08 -17.48 -0.15
C SER A 198 0.32 -18.04 -0.41
N PHE A 199 0.88 -18.72 0.57
CA PHE A 199 2.20 -19.33 0.46
C PHE A 199 2.39 -20.46 1.47
N GLN A 200 3.38 -21.30 1.20
CA GLN A 200 3.82 -22.34 2.12
C GLN A 200 5.11 -21.87 2.82
N PRO A 201 5.15 -21.79 4.16
CA PRO A 201 6.35 -21.47 4.93
C PRO A 201 7.34 -22.65 4.95
#